data_AF-A0A915K8B9-F1
#
_entry.id   AF-A0A915K8B9-F1
#
_cell.length_a   1.000
_cell.length_b   1.000
_cell.length_c   1.000
_cell.angle_alpha   90.00
_cell.angle_beta   90.00
_cell.angle_gamma   90.00
#
_symmetry.space_group_name_H-M   'P 1'
#
loop_
_entity.id
_entity.type
_entity.pdbx_description
1 polymer ?
#
loop_
_entity_poly.entity_id
_entity_poly.type
_entity_poly.pdbx_seq_one_letter_code
_entity_poly.pdbx_strand_id
1 'polypeptide(L)'
;MQLEITYLISAIESLQSSLSVDSRTQFNYILWRLIRRRTLLLDQRFWDADQKFKTVFVGRKAIPNRWKVCVDVAKEVEMASGALYIRKYFSAKDKQEAHDMIVNLKEAFKAIIYELDWMDDVTRNRAIEKVDYMTDLVGYPDFTLNDSTLDNYYKNLSFNPQSSFFHLFFDLAIWSQNREFFHLLEAYDRNKFSTNPATSLD
;
A
#
# COMPACT_ATOMS: atom_id res chain seq x y z
N MET A 1 -8.60 -10.15 17.38
CA MET A 1 -9.97 -9.68 17.10
C MET A 1 -10.64 -8.95 18.27
N GLN A 2 -10.98 -9.60 19.40
CA GLN A 2 -11.74 -8.92 20.46
C GLN A 2 -10.95 -7.78 21.15
N LEU A 3 -9.66 -7.97 21.39
CA LEU A 3 -8.75 -6.93 21.91
C LEU A 3 -8.54 -5.75 20.94
N GLU A 4 -8.47 -6.00 19.64
CA GLU A 4 -8.30 -4.95 18.61
C GLU A 4 -9.57 -4.09 18.48
N ILE A 5 -10.75 -4.73 18.59
CA ILE A 5 -12.04 -4.03 18.60
C ILE A 5 -12.16 -3.17 19.86
N THR A 6 -11.79 -3.68 21.04
CA THR A 6 -11.76 -2.88 22.28
C THR A 6 -10.80 -1.70 22.18
N TYR A 7 -9.61 -1.88 21.58
CA TYR A 7 -8.67 -0.79 21.37
C TYR A 7 -9.24 0.29 20.44
N LEU A 8 -9.86 -0.12 19.32
CA LEU A 8 -10.53 0.81 18.39
C LEU A 8 -11.66 1.58 19.07
N ILE A 9 -12.49 0.91 19.86
CA ILE A 9 -13.58 1.56 20.62
C ILE A 9 -12.99 2.57 21.60
N SER A 10 -11.99 2.19 22.39
CA SER A 10 -11.32 3.09 23.34
C SER A 10 -10.66 4.31 22.66
N ALA A 11 -10.12 4.11 21.45
CA ALA A 11 -9.54 5.17 20.64
C ALA A 11 -10.63 6.12 20.11
N ILE A 12 -11.78 5.58 19.68
CA ILE A 12 -12.93 6.38 19.24
C ILE A 12 -13.52 7.19 20.40
N GLU A 13 -13.67 6.60 21.58
CA GLU A 13 -14.15 7.28 22.79
C GLU A 13 -13.18 8.37 23.24
N SER A 14 -11.87 8.09 23.18
CA SER A 14 -10.82 9.09 23.45
C SER A 14 -10.84 10.21 22.42
N LEU A 15 -11.07 9.90 21.14
CA LEU A 15 -11.27 10.91 20.09
C LEU A 15 -12.51 11.75 20.37
N GLN A 16 -13.63 11.12 20.73
CA GLN A 16 -14.88 11.80 21.02
C GLN A 16 -14.76 12.75 22.22
N SER A 17 -14.02 12.36 23.27
CA SER A 17 -13.70 13.26 24.38
C SER A 17 -12.76 14.39 23.97
N SER A 18 -11.82 14.16 23.05
CA SER A 18 -10.95 15.20 22.48
C SER A 18 -11.67 16.15 21.49
N LEU A 19 -12.84 15.76 20.97
CA LEU A 19 -13.71 16.63 20.16
C LEU A 19 -14.49 17.66 21.01
N SER A 20 -14.23 17.72 22.31
CA SER A 20 -14.71 18.79 23.21
C SER A 20 -13.93 20.11 23.08
N VAL A 21 -12.87 20.13 22.26
CA VAL A 21 -12.07 21.34 21.98
C VAL A 21 -12.85 22.30 21.08
N ASP A 22 -12.63 23.61 21.22
CA ASP A 22 -13.25 24.66 20.40
C ASP A 22 -13.21 24.37 18.87
N SER A 23 -14.34 24.67 18.20
CA SER A 23 -14.56 24.41 16.78
C SER A 23 -13.49 25.00 15.86
N ARG A 24 -12.92 26.17 16.21
CA ARG A 24 -11.85 26.79 15.42
C ARG A 24 -10.58 25.96 15.47
N THR A 25 -10.26 25.39 16.63
CA THR A 25 -9.08 24.52 16.79
C THR A 25 -9.24 23.23 16.00
N GLN A 26 -10.42 22.62 16.01
CA GLN A 26 -10.73 21.45 15.19
C GLN A 26 -10.58 21.74 13.70
N PHE A 27 -11.17 22.85 13.24
CA PHE A 27 -11.07 23.30 11.85
C PHE A 27 -9.61 23.54 11.44
N ASN A 28 -8.84 24.27 12.25
CA ASN A 28 -7.43 24.55 11.99
C ASN A 28 -6.61 23.25 11.89
N TYR A 29 -6.88 22.28 12.77
CA TYR A 29 -6.21 20.98 12.73
C TYR A 29 -6.53 20.21 11.45
N ILE A 30 -7.82 20.07 11.09
CA ILE A 30 -8.24 19.38 9.87
C ILE A 30 -7.62 20.04 8.64
N LEU A 31 -7.70 21.38 8.56
CA LEU A 31 -7.13 22.15 7.46
C LEU A 31 -5.61 21.95 7.37
N TRP A 32 -4.90 21.98 8.51
CA TRP A 32 -3.46 21.72 8.56
C TRP A 32 -3.11 20.31 8.07
N ARG A 33 -3.87 19.27 8.48
CA ARG A 33 -3.66 17.89 8.01
C ARG A 33 -3.85 17.78 6.51
N LEU A 34 -4.84 18.46 5.94
CA LEU A 34 -5.07 18.51 4.50
C LEU A 34 -3.92 19.19 3.76
N ILE A 35 -3.51 20.39 4.18
CA ILE A 35 -2.40 21.15 3.57
C ILE A 35 -1.10 20.34 3.64
N ARG A 36 -0.78 19.78 4.80
CA ARG A 36 0.43 18.97 5.00
C ARG A 36 0.48 17.76 4.07
N ARG A 37 -0.64 17.05 3.88
CA ARG A 37 -0.72 15.90 2.97
C ARG A 37 -0.58 16.30 1.50
N ARG A 38 -0.91 17.55 1.15
CA ARG A 38 -0.92 18.06 -0.23
C ARG A 38 0.29 18.93 -0.57
N THR A 39 1.25 19.08 0.33
CA THR A 39 2.41 19.96 0.14
C THR A 39 3.20 19.62 -1.13
N LEU A 40 3.28 18.34 -1.53
CA LEU A 40 3.94 17.90 -2.76
C LEU A 40 3.29 18.43 -4.06
N LEU A 41 2.04 18.90 -4.00
CA LEU A 41 1.31 19.45 -5.16
C LEU A 41 1.41 20.98 -5.27
N LEU A 42 2.01 21.63 -4.27
CA LEU A 42 2.08 23.08 -4.16
C LEU A 42 3.43 23.60 -4.67
N ASP A 43 3.56 24.93 -4.73
CA ASP A 43 4.78 25.59 -5.19
C ASP A 43 5.96 25.46 -4.20
N GLN A 44 7.15 25.89 -4.66
CA GLN A 44 8.41 25.76 -3.94
C GLN A 44 8.38 26.31 -2.50
N ARG A 45 7.59 27.36 -2.23
CA ARG A 45 7.52 27.95 -0.88
C ARG A 45 7.03 26.94 0.16
N PHE A 46 6.11 26.05 -0.23
CA PHE A 46 5.62 24.99 0.64
C PHE A 46 6.62 23.86 0.78
N TRP A 47 7.35 23.53 -0.29
CA TRP A 47 8.39 22.52 -0.28
C TRP A 47 9.55 22.93 0.64
N ASP A 48 9.93 24.20 0.64
CA ASP A 48 10.97 24.74 1.52
C ASP A 48 10.55 24.68 2.99
N ALA A 49 9.27 24.98 3.28
CA ALA A 49 8.73 24.85 4.63
C ALA A 49 8.70 23.39 5.10
N ASP A 50 8.22 22.46 4.28
CA ASP A 50 8.25 21.02 4.57
C ASP A 50 9.69 20.49 4.71
N GLN A 51 10.63 21.00 3.92
CA GLN A 51 12.05 20.65 4.01
C GLN A 51 12.64 21.05 5.37
N LYS A 52 12.38 22.26 5.85
CA LYS A 52 12.84 22.71 7.18
C LYS A 52 12.35 21.75 8.27
N PHE A 53 11.07 21.37 8.21
CA PHE A 53 10.49 20.41 9.15
C PHE A 53 11.14 19.02 9.01
N LYS A 54 11.26 18.47 7.79
CA LYS A 54 11.84 17.14 7.56
C LYS A 54 13.33 17.05 7.86
N THR A 55 14.06 18.16 7.78
CA THR A 55 15.46 18.22 8.21
C THR A 55 15.58 17.92 9.70
N VAL A 56 14.71 18.51 10.52
CA VAL A 56 14.69 18.29 11.98
C VAL A 56 14.06 16.95 12.34
N PHE A 57 12.95 16.59 11.69
CA PHE A 57 12.16 15.42 12.07
C PHE A 57 12.77 14.08 11.64
N VAL A 58 13.35 14.01 10.43
CA VAL A 58 13.90 12.76 9.86
C VAL A 58 15.31 12.94 9.27
N GLY A 59 15.98 14.07 9.52
CA GLY A 59 17.33 14.30 9.01
C GLY A 59 17.42 14.45 7.49
N ARG A 60 16.31 14.77 6.79
CA ARG A 60 16.32 14.87 5.32
C ARG A 60 17.24 16.01 4.88
N LYS A 61 18.34 15.68 4.19
CA LYS A 61 19.38 16.65 3.80
C LYS A 61 18.98 17.59 2.65
N ALA A 62 18.14 17.12 1.73
CA ALA A 62 17.74 17.89 0.56
C ALA A 62 16.34 17.51 0.07
N ILE A 63 15.73 18.42 -0.68
CA ILE A 63 14.49 18.15 -1.40
C ILE A 63 14.81 17.18 -2.56
N PRO A 64 14.02 16.11 -2.75
CA PRO A 64 14.24 15.17 -3.85
C PRO A 64 14.05 15.85 -5.21
N ASN A 65 14.77 15.36 -6.22
CA ASN A 65 14.59 15.80 -7.60
C ASN A 65 13.14 15.61 -8.05
N ARG A 66 12.62 16.55 -8.84
CA ARG A 66 11.20 16.58 -9.24
C ARG A 66 10.72 15.28 -9.90
N TRP A 67 11.56 14.65 -10.72
CA TRP A 67 11.22 13.38 -11.37
C TRP A 67 10.95 12.26 -10.35
N LYS A 68 11.67 12.23 -9.22
CA LYS A 68 11.43 11.25 -8.14
C LYS A 68 10.06 11.46 -7.52
N VAL A 69 9.67 12.72 -7.30
CA VAL A 69 8.33 13.07 -6.82
C VAL A 69 7.26 12.62 -7.81
N CYS A 70 7.48 12.78 -9.12
CA CYS A 70 6.56 12.29 -10.14
C CYS A 70 6.45 10.76 -10.16
N VAL A 71 7.57 10.05 -9.98
CA VAL A 71 7.58 8.58 -9.86
C VAL A 71 6.84 8.13 -8.60
N ASP A 72 6.98 8.84 -7.49
CA ASP A 72 6.21 8.56 -6.27
C ASP A 72 4.70 8.73 -6.50
N VAL A 73 4.26 9.71 -7.29
CA VAL A 73 2.84 9.83 -7.67
C VAL A 73 2.39 8.68 -8.57
N ALA A 74 3.26 8.13 -9.41
CA ALA A 74 2.95 6.95 -10.22
C ALA A 74 2.64 5.70 -9.37
N LYS A 75 3.01 5.69 -8.08
CA LYS A 75 2.59 4.64 -7.13
C LYS A 75 1.07 4.60 -6.94
N GLU A 76 0.36 5.71 -7.16
CA GLU A 76 -1.12 5.74 -7.14
C GLU A 76 -1.74 4.94 -8.30
N VAL A 77 -0.96 4.66 -9.36
CA VAL A 77 -1.29 3.75 -10.48
C VAL A 77 -0.32 2.57 -10.50
N GLU A 78 -0.24 1.89 -9.36
CA GLU A 78 0.72 0.82 -9.10
C GLU A 78 0.72 -0.31 -10.13
N MET A 79 -0.44 -0.80 -10.56
CA MET A 79 -0.51 -1.92 -11.51
C MET A 79 -0.01 -1.52 -12.91
N ALA A 80 -0.27 -0.28 -13.34
CA ALA A 80 0.24 0.25 -14.61
C ALA A 80 1.76 0.49 -14.58
N SER A 81 2.25 1.15 -13.53
CA SER A 81 3.69 1.37 -13.35
C SER A 81 4.46 0.05 -13.13
N GLY A 82 3.87 -0.88 -12.40
CA GLY A 82 4.34 -2.25 -12.22
C GLY A 82 4.43 -3.01 -13.53
N ALA A 83 3.40 -2.97 -14.38
CA ALA A 83 3.40 -3.63 -15.68
C ALA A 83 4.59 -3.20 -16.56
N LEU A 84 4.94 -1.90 -16.56
CA LEU A 84 6.10 -1.38 -17.28
C LEU A 84 7.42 -1.97 -16.74
N TYR A 85 7.54 -2.07 -15.41
CA TYR A 85 8.72 -2.65 -14.77
C TYR A 85 8.86 -4.15 -15.07
N ILE A 86 7.77 -4.90 -14.87
CA ILE A 86 7.72 -6.36 -15.06
C ILE A 86 8.13 -6.72 -16.49
N ARG A 87 7.49 -6.10 -17.49
CA ARG A 87 7.76 -6.37 -18.91
C ARG A 87 9.22 -6.18 -19.31
N LYS A 88 9.95 -5.32 -18.59
CA LYS A 88 11.33 -4.98 -18.90
C LYS A 88 12.36 -5.76 -18.08
N TYR A 89 12.08 -6.05 -16.82
CA TYR A 89 13.08 -6.50 -15.86
C TYR A 89 12.75 -7.81 -15.14
N PHE A 90 11.50 -8.28 -15.18
CA PHE A 90 11.10 -9.48 -14.44
C PHE A 90 10.77 -10.61 -15.42
N SER A 91 11.54 -11.68 -15.38
CA SER A 91 11.35 -12.83 -16.26
C SER A 91 10.48 -13.91 -15.62
N ALA A 92 9.89 -14.76 -16.45
CA ALA A 92 9.16 -15.95 -15.97
C ALA A 92 10.07 -16.90 -15.17
N LYS A 93 11.38 -16.91 -15.49
CA LYS A 93 12.38 -17.68 -14.75
C LYS A 93 12.53 -17.16 -13.32
N ASP A 94 12.60 -15.83 -13.13
CA ASP A 94 12.68 -15.23 -11.79
C ASP A 94 11.44 -15.56 -10.95
N LYS A 95 10.24 -15.59 -11.59
CA LYS A 95 9.01 -16.04 -10.93
C LYS A 95 9.13 -17.47 -10.41
N GLN A 96 9.64 -18.37 -11.26
CA GLN A 96 9.75 -19.79 -10.92
C GLN A 96 10.78 -20.03 -9.82
N GLU A 97 11.96 -19.41 -9.93
CA GLU A 97 13.01 -19.55 -8.91
C GLU A 97 12.54 -19.05 -7.53
N ALA A 98 11.82 -17.93 -7.49
CA ALA A 98 11.24 -17.41 -6.25
C ALA A 98 10.15 -18.33 -5.69
N HIS A 99 9.30 -18.91 -6.56
CA HIS A 99 8.29 -19.88 -6.15
C HIS A 99 8.94 -21.14 -5.54
N ASP A 100 9.95 -21.70 -6.19
CA ASP A 100 10.65 -22.90 -5.70
C ASP A 100 11.34 -22.64 -4.36
N MET A 101 11.90 -21.44 -4.17
CA MET A 101 12.45 -21.02 -2.88
C MET A 101 11.37 -20.96 -1.79
N ILE A 102 10.17 -20.44 -2.09
CA ILE A 102 9.05 -20.40 -1.13
C ILE A 102 8.62 -21.82 -0.74
N VAL A 103 8.52 -22.73 -1.71
CA VAL A 103 8.19 -24.14 -1.43
C VAL A 103 9.22 -24.76 -0.49
N ASN A 104 10.52 -24.57 -0.77
CA ASN A 104 11.58 -25.08 0.10
C ASN A 104 11.53 -24.48 1.52
N LEU A 105 11.22 -23.19 1.63
CA LEU A 105 11.06 -22.52 2.92
C LEU A 105 9.86 -23.05 3.71
N LYS A 106 8.73 -23.31 3.06
CA LYS A 106 7.56 -23.93 3.70
C LYS A 106 7.89 -25.30 4.25
N GLU A 107 8.58 -26.14 3.47
CA GLU A 107 8.98 -27.48 3.92
C GLU A 107 9.96 -27.43 5.09
N ALA A 108 10.98 -26.57 5.02
CA ALA A 108 11.90 -26.35 6.13
C ALA A 108 11.17 -25.85 7.40
N PHE A 109 10.21 -24.95 7.24
CA PHE A 109 9.43 -24.42 8.36
C PHE A 109 8.53 -25.49 8.99
N LYS A 110 7.93 -26.38 8.20
CA LYS A 110 7.20 -27.55 8.72
C LYS A 110 8.11 -28.47 9.50
N ALA A 111 9.31 -28.77 8.98
CA ALA A 111 10.29 -29.60 9.69
C ALA A 111 10.64 -29.00 11.06
N ILE A 112 10.88 -27.68 11.12
CA ILE A 112 11.11 -26.98 12.38
C ILE A 112 9.91 -27.14 13.31
N ILE A 113 8.68 -26.92 12.82
CA ILE A 113 7.45 -27.08 13.63
C ILE A 113 7.34 -28.51 14.19
N TYR A 114 7.78 -29.54 13.46
CA TYR A 114 7.77 -30.92 13.93
C TYR A 114 8.75 -31.19 15.08
N GLU A 115 9.83 -30.42 15.21
CA GLU A 115 10.86 -30.61 16.24
C GLU A 115 10.63 -29.75 17.50
N LEU A 116 9.63 -28.86 17.52
CA LEU A 116 9.39 -27.99 18.66
C LEU A 116 8.82 -28.75 19.87
N ASP A 117 9.58 -28.84 20.95
CA ASP A 117 9.17 -29.53 22.19
C ASP A 117 8.11 -28.77 23.00
N TRP A 118 7.99 -27.45 22.80
CA TRP A 118 7.07 -26.61 23.57
C TRP A 118 5.63 -26.62 23.03
N MET A 119 5.40 -27.23 21.85
CA MET A 119 4.08 -27.31 21.21
C MET A 119 3.47 -28.70 21.42
N ASP A 120 2.20 -28.74 21.87
CA ASP A 120 1.41 -29.96 21.87
C ASP A 120 1.04 -30.41 20.45
N ASP A 121 0.68 -31.68 20.29
CA ASP A 121 0.42 -32.29 18.99
C ASP A 121 -0.78 -31.68 18.26
N VAL A 122 -1.81 -31.22 18.99
CA VAL A 122 -2.99 -30.60 18.38
C VAL A 122 -2.61 -29.25 17.78
N THR A 123 -1.86 -28.45 18.53
CA THR A 123 -1.37 -27.15 18.06
C THR A 123 -0.36 -27.31 16.92
N ARG A 124 0.50 -28.34 16.97
CA ARG A 124 1.46 -28.70 15.91
C ARG A 124 0.78 -29.01 14.59
N ASN A 125 -0.21 -29.90 14.60
CA ASN A 125 -0.94 -30.27 13.40
C ASN A 125 -1.68 -29.08 12.78
N ARG A 126 -2.29 -28.22 13.61
CA ARG A 126 -2.93 -26.97 13.14
C ARG A 126 -1.94 -25.97 12.55
N ALA A 127 -0.73 -25.88 13.11
CA ALA A 127 0.31 -25.02 12.58
C ALA A 127 0.78 -25.49 11.19
N ILE A 128 0.99 -26.80 11.01
CA ILE A 128 1.33 -27.39 9.71
C ILE A 128 0.22 -27.17 8.69
N GLU A 129 -1.04 -27.45 9.06
CA GLU A 129 -2.20 -27.20 8.21
C GLU A 129 -2.25 -25.73 7.77
N LYS A 130 -1.97 -24.79 8.69
CA LYS A 130 -1.89 -23.36 8.34
C LYS A 130 -0.81 -23.08 7.30
N VAL A 131 0.36 -23.71 7.40
CA VAL A 131 1.44 -23.56 6.41
C VAL A 131 1.02 -24.10 5.05
N ASP A 132 0.31 -25.23 5.00
CA ASP A 132 -0.24 -25.82 3.77
C ASP A 132 -1.23 -24.89 3.07
N TYR A 133 -2.05 -24.17 3.84
CA TYR A 133 -3.03 -23.22 3.31
C TYR A 133 -2.47 -21.82 2.98
N MET A 134 -1.18 -21.57 3.17
CA MET A 134 -0.58 -20.28 2.79
C MET A 134 -0.58 -20.11 1.27
N THR A 135 -1.21 -19.04 0.79
CA THR A 135 -1.20 -18.66 -0.63
C THR A 135 0.12 -17.98 -1.01
N ASP A 136 0.71 -18.40 -2.13
CA ASP A 136 1.97 -17.85 -2.64
C ASP A 136 1.71 -16.79 -3.70
N LEU A 137 1.98 -15.53 -3.36
CA LEU A 137 1.88 -14.40 -4.28
C LEU A 137 3.28 -13.97 -4.71
N VAL A 138 3.66 -14.32 -5.94
CA VAL A 138 5.02 -14.09 -6.46
C VAL A 138 5.03 -13.03 -7.55
N GLY A 139 5.72 -11.93 -7.30
CA GLY A 139 6.02 -10.87 -8.27
C GLY A 139 4.81 -9.98 -8.59
N TYR A 140 3.85 -10.48 -9.36
CA TYR A 140 2.74 -9.69 -9.89
C TYR A 140 1.50 -10.54 -10.23
N PRO A 141 0.31 -9.92 -10.24
CA PRO A 141 -0.90 -10.58 -10.71
C PRO A 141 -0.93 -10.67 -12.23
N ASP A 142 -1.33 -11.81 -12.78
CA ASP A 142 -1.18 -12.12 -14.21
C ASP A 142 -1.91 -11.15 -15.14
N PHE A 143 -3.01 -10.53 -14.68
CA PHE A 143 -3.76 -9.53 -15.47
C PHE A 143 -2.93 -8.30 -15.85
N THR A 144 -1.81 -8.02 -15.17
CA THR A 144 -0.92 -6.88 -15.47
C THR A 144 -0.14 -7.05 -16.78
N LEU A 145 0.01 -8.29 -17.26
CA LEU A 145 0.69 -8.57 -18.53
C LEU A 145 -0.22 -8.41 -19.75
N ASN A 146 -1.53 -8.39 -19.57
CA ASN A 146 -2.50 -8.25 -20.65
C ASN A 146 -3.08 -6.83 -20.63
N ASP A 147 -2.86 -6.09 -21.73
CA ASP A 147 -3.28 -4.69 -21.84
C ASP A 147 -4.79 -4.53 -21.69
N SER A 148 -5.60 -5.42 -22.28
CA SER A 148 -7.07 -5.33 -22.17
C SER A 148 -7.57 -5.53 -20.75
N THR A 149 -6.99 -6.46 -19.98
CA THR A 149 -7.39 -6.66 -18.58
C THR A 149 -6.89 -5.54 -17.69
N LEU A 150 -5.71 -4.98 -17.96
CA LEU A 150 -5.16 -3.82 -17.26
C LEU A 150 -5.97 -2.55 -17.54
N ASP A 151 -6.39 -2.33 -18.78
CA ASP A 151 -7.26 -1.20 -19.14
C ASP A 151 -8.62 -1.31 -18.45
N ASN A 152 -9.19 -2.53 -18.40
CA ASN A 152 -10.43 -2.77 -17.68
C ASN A 152 -10.29 -2.52 -16.17
N TYR A 153 -9.12 -2.80 -15.58
CA TYR A 153 -8.83 -2.45 -14.18
C TYR A 153 -8.89 -0.93 -13.94
N TYR A 154 -8.48 -0.12 -14.93
CA TYR A 154 -8.48 1.34 -14.87
C TYR A 154 -9.68 2.01 -15.58
N LYS A 155 -10.72 1.27 -16.00
CA LYS A 155 -11.81 1.78 -16.87
C LYS A 155 -12.55 3.04 -16.38
N ASN A 156 -12.57 3.27 -15.07
CA ASN A 156 -13.23 4.42 -14.44
C ASN A 156 -12.26 5.56 -14.09
N LEU A 157 -11.01 5.46 -14.52
CA LEU A 157 -9.98 6.48 -14.37
C LEU A 157 -9.76 7.13 -15.73
N SER A 158 -9.99 8.43 -15.82
CA SER A 158 -9.69 9.20 -17.04
C SER A 158 -8.91 10.45 -16.69
N PHE A 159 -7.98 10.81 -17.56
CA PHE A 159 -7.16 12.01 -17.41
C PHE A 159 -7.40 12.96 -18.57
N ASN A 160 -7.60 14.23 -18.25
CA ASN A 160 -7.55 15.30 -19.24
C ASN A 160 -6.10 15.83 -19.34
N PRO A 161 -5.44 15.74 -20.50
CA PRO A 161 -4.06 16.24 -20.67
C PRO A 161 -3.89 17.74 -20.39
N GLN A 162 -4.98 18.51 -20.43
CA GLN A 162 -4.98 19.95 -20.12
C GLN A 162 -5.17 20.24 -18.63
N SER A 163 -5.46 19.23 -17.80
CA SER A 163 -5.60 19.39 -16.36
C SER A 163 -4.25 19.73 -15.73
N SER A 164 -4.28 20.64 -14.76
CA SER A 164 -3.12 20.86 -13.89
C SER A 164 -2.76 19.56 -13.14
N PHE A 165 -1.50 19.43 -12.73
CA PHE A 165 -1.05 18.32 -11.88
C PHE A 165 -1.88 18.14 -10.59
N PHE A 166 -2.36 19.24 -10.01
CA PHE A 166 -3.25 19.20 -8.84
C PHE A 166 -4.54 18.44 -9.14
N HIS A 167 -5.28 18.84 -10.19
CA HIS A 167 -6.50 18.16 -10.62
C HIS A 167 -6.26 16.68 -10.94
N LEU A 168 -5.19 16.36 -11.67
CA LEU A 168 -4.82 14.97 -11.97
C LEU A 168 -4.65 14.12 -10.70
N PHE A 169 -3.98 14.67 -9.69
CA PHE A 169 -3.81 13.97 -8.41
C PHE A 169 -5.15 13.80 -7.67
N PHE A 170 -6.05 14.78 -7.73
CA PHE A 170 -7.37 14.65 -7.12
C PHE A 170 -8.24 13.60 -7.81
N ASP A 171 -8.22 13.54 -9.14
CA ASP A 171 -8.94 12.52 -9.91
C ASP A 171 -8.43 11.11 -9.54
N LEU A 172 -7.11 10.93 -9.43
CA LEU A 172 -6.47 9.72 -8.91
C LEU A 172 -6.94 9.35 -7.50
N ALA A 173 -6.90 10.32 -6.58
CA ALA A 173 -7.26 10.09 -5.19
C ALA A 173 -8.75 9.71 -5.03
N ILE A 174 -9.64 10.35 -5.81
CA ILE A 174 -11.08 10.02 -5.83
C ILE A 174 -11.29 8.61 -6.39
N TRP A 175 -10.65 8.28 -7.51
CA TRP A 175 -10.74 6.96 -8.12
C TRP A 175 -10.25 5.86 -7.16
N SER A 176 -9.08 6.05 -6.56
CA SER A 176 -8.48 5.12 -5.59
C SER A 176 -9.39 4.91 -4.39
N GLN A 177 -9.90 6.00 -3.81
CA GLN A 177 -10.79 5.94 -2.66
C GLN A 177 -12.12 5.22 -2.99
N ASN A 178 -12.71 5.51 -4.15
CA ASN A 178 -13.93 4.85 -4.62
C ASN A 178 -13.71 3.35 -4.79
N ARG A 179 -12.59 2.95 -5.41
CA ARG A 179 -12.23 1.54 -5.58
C ARG A 179 -12.16 0.81 -4.25
N GLU A 180 -11.47 1.38 -3.26
CA GLU A 180 -11.37 0.77 -1.93
C GLU A 180 -12.72 0.69 -1.21
N PHE A 181 -13.60 1.68 -1.38
CA PHE A 181 -14.97 1.60 -0.86
C PHE A 181 -15.82 0.53 -1.54
N PHE A 182 -15.77 0.40 -2.87
CA PHE A 182 -16.50 -0.63 -3.60
C PHE A 182 -15.98 -2.04 -3.30
N HIS A 183 -14.68 -2.18 -3.03
CA HIS A 183 -14.08 -3.44 -2.61
C HIS A 183 -14.67 -3.99 -1.31
N LEU A 184 -15.21 -3.13 -0.43
CA LEU A 184 -15.91 -3.58 0.78
C LEU A 184 -17.20 -4.37 0.48
N LEU A 185 -17.73 -4.26 -0.75
CA LEU A 185 -18.91 -5.00 -1.21
C LEU A 185 -18.56 -6.33 -1.88
N GLU A 186 -17.28 -6.55 -2.16
CA GLU A 186 -16.79 -7.76 -2.82
C GLU A 186 -16.42 -8.83 -1.79
N ALA A 187 -16.45 -10.10 -2.21
CA ALA A 187 -15.95 -11.18 -1.37
C ALA A 187 -14.42 -11.08 -1.23
N TYR A 188 -13.89 -11.48 -0.09
CA TYR A 188 -12.44 -11.48 0.14
C TYR A 188 -11.73 -12.44 -0.83
N ASP A 189 -10.82 -11.89 -1.63
CA ASP A 189 -9.95 -12.64 -2.53
C ASP A 189 -8.56 -12.86 -1.91
N ARG A 190 -8.21 -14.13 -1.65
CA ARG A 190 -6.90 -14.53 -1.12
C ARG A 190 -5.77 -14.39 -2.15
N ASN A 191 -6.10 -14.36 -3.44
CA ASN A 191 -5.13 -14.25 -4.52
C ASN A 191 -4.82 -12.79 -4.89
N LYS A 192 -5.48 -11.84 -4.22
CA LYS A 192 -5.27 -10.40 -4.45
C LYS A 192 -3.93 -9.96 -3.87
N PHE A 193 -3.10 -9.37 -4.71
CA PHE A 193 -1.86 -8.73 -4.30
C PHE A 193 -2.16 -7.51 -3.42
N SER A 194 -1.48 -7.43 -2.27
CA SER A 194 -1.60 -6.33 -1.32
C SER A 194 -0.57 -5.21 -1.55
N THR A 195 0.37 -5.40 -2.48
CA THR A 195 1.49 -4.49 -2.74
C THR A 195 1.78 -4.35 -4.23
N ASN A 196 2.36 -3.22 -4.60
CA ASN A 196 2.82 -2.90 -5.95
C ASN A 196 3.98 -3.83 -6.38
N PRO A 197 3.93 -4.45 -7.57
CA PRO A 197 5.06 -5.19 -8.15
C PRO A 197 6.35 -4.36 -8.35
N ALA A 198 6.23 -3.05 -8.55
CA ALA A 198 7.34 -2.09 -8.65
C ALA A 198 7.53 -1.33 -7.34
N THR A 199 7.66 -2.06 -6.23
CA THR A 199 8.11 -1.45 -4.97
C THR A 199 9.58 -1.06 -5.12
N SER A 200 9.85 0.25 -5.13
CA SER A 200 11.20 0.76 -4.91
C SER A 200 11.62 0.30 -3.51
N LEU A 201 12.56 -0.64 -3.44
CA LEU A 201 13.36 -0.87 -2.24
C LEU A 201 14.27 0.36 -2.07
N ASP A 202 13.70 1.41 -1.51
CA ASP A 202 14.45 2.55 -0.96
C ASP A 202 14.55 2.40 0.57
#